data_AF-A0A8T3QN25-F1
#
_entry.id   AF-A0A8T3QN25-F1
#
_cell.length_a   1.000
_cell.length_b   1.000
_cell.length_c   1.000
_cell.angle_alpha   90.00
_cell.angle_beta   90.00
_cell.angle_gamma   90.00
#
_symmetry.space_group_name_H-M   'P 1'
#
loop_
_entity.id
_entity.type
_entity.pdbx_description
1 polymer ?
#
loop_
_entity_poly.entity_id
_entity_poly.type
_entity_poly.pdbx_seq_one_letter_code
_entity_poly.pdbx_strand_id
1 'polypeptide(L)'
;MAKPKVVRRGSYLLLVDFERVEDWCRLVRVLFGDTPFMVGSVNDRPDFRDVDIRLILRDAKYDRTWRNPLKVRLMNRAISTWGQRETGLPIDFQIQRMTEANAAWPKGFRNPMGIRDWSKSLPGTGRP
;
A
#
# COMPACT_ATOMS: atom_id res chain seq x y z
N MET A 1 2.46 -11.84 37.31
CA MET A 1 2.15 -10.65 36.48
C MET A 1 2.14 -11.08 35.02
N ALA A 2 1.04 -10.85 34.30
CA ALA A 2 0.97 -11.15 32.87
C ALA A 2 1.84 -10.16 32.08
N LYS A 3 2.67 -10.64 31.15
CA LYS A 3 3.43 -9.75 30.27
C LYS A 3 2.46 -8.90 29.45
N PRO A 4 2.67 -7.57 29.34
CA PRO A 4 1.82 -6.74 28.50
C PRO A 4 1.85 -7.25 27.05
N LYS A 5 0.67 -7.40 26.46
CA LYS A 5 0.52 -7.82 25.07
C LYS A 5 1.10 -6.71 24.19
N VAL A 6 2.26 -6.94 23.60
CA VAL A 6 2.85 -6.00 22.64
C VAL A 6 1.91 -5.92 21.44
N VAL A 7 1.22 -4.79 21.31
CA VAL A 7 0.40 -4.49 20.13
C VAL A 7 1.38 -4.16 19.00
N ARG A 8 1.51 -5.08 18.03
CA ARG A 8 2.33 -4.82 16.84
C ARG A 8 1.71 -3.64 16.08
N ARG A 9 2.51 -2.60 15.86
CA ARG A 9 2.09 -1.45 15.06
C ARG A 9 1.87 -1.90 13.61
N GLY A 10 0.80 -1.41 12.99
CA GLY A 10 0.53 -1.69 11.57
C GLY A 10 1.36 -0.84 10.61
N SER A 11 2.05 0.17 11.12
CA SER A 11 2.93 1.11 10.42
C SER A 11 3.71 1.92 11.46
N TYR A 12 4.89 2.42 11.09
CA TYR A 12 5.67 3.40 11.84
C TYR A 12 5.54 4.83 11.30
N LEU A 13 4.60 5.08 10.38
CA LEU A 13 4.23 6.43 9.96
C LEU A 13 3.53 7.18 11.10
N LEU A 14 3.69 8.51 11.12
CA LEU A 14 2.81 9.38 11.89
C LEU A 14 1.38 9.26 11.35
N LEU A 15 0.39 9.60 12.19
CA LEU A 15 -1.02 9.48 11.81
C LEU A 15 -1.35 10.26 10.52
N VAL A 16 -0.90 11.51 10.43
CA VAL A 16 -1.17 12.38 9.26
C VAL A 16 -0.51 11.82 8.00
N ASP A 17 0.72 11.30 8.10
CA ASP A 17 1.42 10.68 6.98
C ASP A 17 0.70 9.41 6.52
N PHE A 18 0.24 8.60 7.48
CA PHE A 18 -0.55 7.42 7.20
C PHE A 18 -1.85 7.75 6.46
N GLU A 19 -2.58 8.78 6.90
CA GLU A 19 -3.82 9.24 6.27
C GLU A 19 -3.59 9.76 4.84
N ARG A 20 -2.51 10.52 4.60
CA ARG A 20 -2.12 10.94 3.24
C ARG A 20 -1.89 9.74 2.32
N VAL A 21 -1.19 8.71 2.80
CA VAL A 21 -0.97 7.48 2.02
C VAL A 21 -2.29 6.74 1.78
N GLU A 22 -3.17 6.65 2.78
CA GLU A 22 -4.52 6.07 2.61
C GLU A 22 -5.32 6.77 1.52
N ASP A 23 -5.39 8.10 1.55
CA ASP A 23 -6.18 8.87 0.60
C ASP A 23 -5.63 8.74 -0.83
N TRP A 24 -4.32 8.84 -1.00
CA TRP A 24 -3.69 8.58 -2.29
C TRP A 24 -3.90 7.12 -2.74
N CYS A 25 -3.75 6.14 -1.85
CA CYS A 25 -3.99 4.73 -2.15
C CYS A 25 -5.46 4.46 -2.51
N ARG A 26 -6.43 5.25 -2.03
CA ARG A 26 -7.83 5.15 -2.44
C ARG A 26 -7.97 5.44 -3.93
N LEU A 27 -7.29 6.48 -4.44
CA LEU A 27 -7.27 6.80 -5.86
C LEU A 27 -6.54 5.72 -6.68
N VAL A 28 -5.41 5.21 -6.18
CA VAL A 28 -4.71 4.07 -6.80
C VAL A 28 -5.63 2.84 -6.90
N ARG A 29 -6.36 2.52 -5.82
CA ARG A 29 -7.32 1.40 -5.81
C ARG A 29 -8.42 1.57 -6.84
N VAL A 30 -8.97 2.78 -6.98
CA VAL A 30 -9.96 3.11 -8.02
C VAL A 30 -9.34 2.94 -9.42
N LEU A 31 -8.13 3.45 -9.65
CA LEU A 31 -7.43 3.39 -10.93
C LEU A 31 -7.17 1.96 -11.41
N PHE A 32 -6.74 1.07 -10.52
CA PHE A 32 -6.35 -0.30 -10.89
C PHE A 32 -7.46 -1.35 -10.65
N GLY A 33 -8.49 -0.99 -9.86
CA GLY A 33 -9.55 -1.90 -9.45
C GLY A 33 -9.07 -3.01 -8.51
N ASP A 34 -7.92 -2.84 -7.85
CA ASP A 34 -7.33 -3.78 -6.90
C ASP A 34 -6.74 -3.01 -5.71
N THR A 35 -6.69 -3.66 -4.55
CA THR A 35 -6.17 -3.06 -3.32
C THR A 35 -4.64 -2.99 -3.34
N PRO A 36 -4.03 -1.81 -3.17
CA PRO A 36 -2.61 -1.68 -2.90
C PRO A 36 -2.29 -2.03 -1.43
N PHE A 37 -1.08 -2.52 -1.18
CA PHE A 37 -0.61 -2.91 0.14
C PHE A 37 0.65 -2.15 0.52
N MET A 38 0.67 -1.57 1.72
CA MET A 38 1.89 -1.08 2.35
C MET A 38 2.65 -2.26 2.94
N VAL A 39 3.93 -2.38 2.57
CA VAL A 39 4.82 -3.47 2.94
C VAL A 39 6.19 -2.91 3.37
N GLY A 40 7.15 -3.79 3.62
CA GLY A 40 8.53 -3.38 3.83
C GLY A 40 8.79 -2.79 5.21
N SER A 41 9.93 -2.11 5.33
CA SER A 41 10.48 -1.71 6.63
C SER A 41 9.60 -0.75 7.43
N VAL A 42 8.75 0.04 6.76
CA VAL A 42 7.78 0.95 7.38
C VAL A 42 6.75 0.21 8.27
N ASN A 43 6.54 -1.10 8.06
CA ASN A 43 5.68 -1.93 8.91
C ASN A 43 6.42 -2.53 10.12
N ASP A 44 7.75 -2.58 10.07
CA ASP A 44 8.55 -3.36 11.02
C ASP A 44 9.39 -2.51 11.97
N ARG A 45 9.86 -1.33 11.53
CA ARG A 45 10.76 -0.46 12.30
C ARG A 45 10.61 1.04 11.95
N PRO A 46 10.99 1.97 12.87
CA PRO A 46 10.83 3.41 12.67
C PRO A 46 11.86 4.06 11.73
N ASP A 47 13.00 3.44 11.47
CA ASP A 47 14.10 3.91 10.60
C ASP A 47 13.94 3.44 9.14
N PHE A 48 12.70 3.43 8.64
CA PHE A 48 12.43 3.10 7.24
C PHE A 48 12.91 4.22 6.31
N ARG A 49 13.43 3.84 5.14
CA ARG A 49 13.94 4.79 4.12
C ARG A 49 12.83 5.25 3.17
N ASP A 50 11.97 4.32 2.82
CA ASP A 50 10.92 4.41 1.82
C ASP A 50 9.61 3.83 2.37
N VAL A 51 8.51 4.23 1.75
CA VAL A 51 7.19 3.66 1.97
C VAL A 51 6.87 2.77 0.77
N ASP A 52 7.13 1.47 0.91
CA ASP A 52 6.86 0.49 -0.14
C ASP A 52 5.35 0.25 -0.29
N ILE A 53 4.83 0.48 -1.50
CA ILE A 53 3.43 0.23 -1.83
C ILE A 53 3.39 -0.76 -3.01
N ARG A 54 2.76 -1.92 -2.78
CA ARG A 54 2.68 -3.00 -3.77
C ARG A 54 1.25 -3.18 -4.25
N LEU A 55 1.05 -3.11 -5.56
CA LEU A 55 -0.16 -3.58 -6.21
C LEU A 55 0.05 -5.04 -6.63
N ILE A 56 -0.37 -5.97 -5.76
CA ILE A 56 -0.20 -7.40 -5.98
C ILE A 56 -1.40 -7.93 -6.76
N LEU A 57 -1.16 -8.38 -7.99
CA LEU A 57 -2.19 -8.84 -8.91
C LEU A 57 -2.16 -10.36 -9.03
N ARG A 58 -3.34 -10.98 -9.16
CA ARG A 58 -3.43 -12.38 -9.61
C ARG A 58 -2.67 -12.55 -10.92
N ASP A 59 -1.89 -13.62 -11.03
CA ASP A 59 -0.97 -13.87 -12.16
C ASP A 59 -1.63 -13.70 -13.52
N ALA A 60 -2.84 -14.24 -13.72
CA ALA A 60 -3.58 -14.08 -14.97
C ALA A 60 -3.92 -12.61 -15.30
N LYS A 61 -4.24 -11.79 -14.29
CA LYS A 61 -4.50 -10.35 -14.47
C LYS A 61 -3.20 -9.60 -14.76
N TYR A 62 -2.11 -9.95 -14.06
CA TYR A 62 -0.80 -9.39 -14.34
C TYR A 62 -0.39 -9.67 -15.78
N ASP A 63 -0.45 -10.95 -16.18
CA ASP A 63 -0.01 -11.42 -17.48
C ASP A 63 -0.77 -10.78 -18.65
N ARG A 64 -2.05 -10.50 -18.48
CA ARG A 64 -2.85 -9.86 -19.51
C ARG A 64 -2.44 -8.42 -19.81
N THR A 65 -1.93 -7.68 -18.83
CA THR A 65 -1.77 -6.21 -18.95
C THR A 65 -0.32 -5.73 -18.77
N TRP A 66 0.50 -6.49 -18.05
CA TRP A 66 1.79 -6.08 -17.51
C TRP A 66 2.95 -7.00 -17.91
N ARG A 67 2.78 -7.82 -18.97
CA ARG A 67 3.86 -8.66 -19.53
C ARG A 67 5.06 -7.88 -20.05
N ASN A 68 4.85 -6.66 -20.54
CA ASN A 68 5.94 -5.81 -21.04
C ASN A 68 6.70 -5.17 -19.85
N PRO A 69 7.98 -5.52 -19.61
CA PRO A 69 8.75 -5.00 -18.48
C PRO A 69 8.96 -3.49 -18.52
N LEU A 70 9.09 -2.89 -19.72
CA LEU A 70 9.22 -1.44 -19.87
C LEU A 70 7.95 -0.72 -19.44
N LYS A 71 6.78 -1.27 -19.79
CA LYS A 71 5.47 -0.72 -19.37
C LYS A 71 5.34 -0.75 -17.85
N VAL A 72 5.73 -1.86 -17.21
CA VAL A 72 5.72 -1.99 -15.74
C VAL A 72 6.67 -0.97 -15.11
N ARG A 73 7.91 -0.86 -15.61
CA ARG A 73 8.89 0.08 -15.08
C ARG A 73 8.42 1.54 -15.17
N LEU A 74 7.86 1.94 -16.30
CA LEU A 74 7.35 3.30 -16.50
C LEU A 74 6.13 3.57 -15.62
N MET A 75 5.22 2.59 -15.49
CA MET A 75 4.06 2.72 -14.61
C MET A 75 4.46 2.82 -13.14
N ASN A 76 5.37 1.94 -12.68
CA ASN A 76 5.93 2.00 -11.33
C ASN A 76 6.52 3.38 -11.05
N ARG A 77 7.38 3.90 -11.94
CA ARG A 77 7.95 5.25 -11.80
C ARG A 77 6.87 6.32 -11.76
N ALA A 78 5.90 6.31 -12.67
CA ALA A 78 4.86 7.34 -12.74
C ALA A 78 4.02 7.37 -11.45
N ILE A 79 3.61 6.20 -10.96
CA ILE A 79 2.82 6.10 -9.72
C ILE A 79 3.67 6.43 -8.49
N SER A 80 4.95 6.03 -8.42
CA SER A 80 5.87 6.47 -7.36
C SER A 80 5.99 7.99 -7.32
N THR A 81 6.27 8.62 -8.47
CA THR A 81 6.41 10.08 -8.56
C THR A 81 5.12 10.79 -8.15
N TRP A 82 3.97 10.28 -8.60
CA TRP A 82 2.68 10.82 -8.19
C TRP A 82 2.48 10.69 -6.68
N GLY A 83 2.68 9.51 -6.10
CA GLY A 83 2.55 9.30 -4.66
C GLY A 83 3.48 10.17 -3.82
N GLN A 84 4.72 10.38 -4.28
CA GLN A 84 5.67 11.30 -3.63
C GLN A 84 5.15 12.74 -3.61
N ARG A 85 4.52 13.20 -4.69
CA ARG A 85 3.95 14.56 -4.77
C ARG A 85 2.70 14.73 -3.92
N GLU A 86 1.82 13.73 -3.89
CA GLU A 86 0.58 13.77 -3.09
C GLU A 86 0.83 13.67 -1.59
N THR A 87 1.79 12.84 -1.18
CA THR A 87 2.00 12.51 0.23
C THR A 87 3.14 13.28 0.89
N GLY A 88 4.11 13.76 0.10
CA GLY A 88 5.38 14.29 0.59
C GLY A 88 6.35 13.23 1.11
N LEU A 89 6.01 11.94 0.98
CA LEU A 89 6.81 10.81 1.48
C LEU A 89 7.61 10.13 0.37
N PRO A 90 8.71 9.43 0.70
CA PRO A 90 9.49 8.65 -0.27
C PRO A 90 8.76 7.35 -0.69
N ILE A 91 7.68 7.47 -1.47
CA ILE A 91 6.89 6.34 -1.96
C ILE A 91 7.68 5.50 -2.99
N ASP A 92 7.70 4.17 -2.81
CA ASP A 92 8.11 3.19 -3.83
C ASP A 92 6.94 2.32 -4.33
N PHE A 93 6.44 2.72 -5.48
CA PHE A 93 5.47 2.12 -6.40
C PHE A 93 5.87 0.79 -7.05
N GLN A 94 5.29 -0.39 -6.73
CA GLN A 94 5.46 -1.55 -7.62
C GLN A 94 4.20 -2.38 -7.88
N ILE A 95 3.94 -2.65 -9.17
CA ILE A 95 3.01 -3.70 -9.62
C ILE A 95 3.76 -5.04 -9.61
N GLN A 96 3.15 -6.08 -9.01
CA GLN A 96 3.81 -7.38 -8.84
C GLN A 96 2.84 -8.54 -9.11
N ARG A 97 3.37 -9.66 -9.63
CA ARG A 97 2.64 -10.94 -9.68
C ARG A 97 2.47 -11.50 -8.27
N MET A 98 1.33 -12.13 -8.00
CA MET A 98 1.03 -12.70 -6.69
C MET A 98 1.98 -13.84 -6.32
N THR A 99 2.31 -14.72 -7.27
CA THR A 99 3.28 -15.80 -7.05
C THR A 99 4.66 -15.27 -6.66
N GLU A 100 5.18 -14.28 -7.40
CA GLU A 100 6.46 -13.62 -7.10
C GLU A 100 6.43 -12.91 -5.74
N ALA A 101 5.35 -12.18 -5.43
CA ALA A 101 5.18 -11.49 -4.15
C ALA A 101 5.19 -12.46 -2.96
N ASN A 102 4.49 -13.60 -3.10
CA ASN A 102 4.40 -14.62 -2.07
C ASN A 102 5.73 -15.38 -1.90
N ALA A 103 6.46 -15.64 -2.99
CA ALA A 103 7.78 -16.26 -2.94
C ALA A 103 8.82 -15.35 -2.28
N ALA A 104 8.84 -14.06 -2.62
CA ALA A 104 9.77 -13.10 -2.06
C ALA A 104 9.52 -12.80 -0.58
N TRP A 105 8.25 -12.76 -0.16
CA TRP A 105 7.86 -12.35 1.20
C TRP A 105 6.74 -13.22 1.79
N PRO A 106 7.01 -14.50 2.10
CA PRO A 106 5.97 -15.46 2.50
C PRO A 106 5.34 -15.16 3.87
N LYS A 107 6.02 -14.42 4.74
CA LYS A 107 5.59 -14.11 6.13
C LYS A 107 5.47 -12.61 6.43
N GLY A 108 5.61 -11.75 5.41
CA GLY A 108 5.58 -10.31 5.58
C GLY A 108 4.17 -9.79 5.86
N PHE A 109 4.03 -8.86 6.82
CA PHE A 109 2.76 -8.17 7.02
C PHE A 109 2.49 -7.22 5.84
N ARG A 110 1.30 -7.35 5.25
CA ARG A 110 0.83 -6.50 4.14
C ARG A 110 -0.36 -5.70 4.64
N ASN A 111 -0.15 -4.42 4.93
CA ASN A 111 -1.21 -3.53 5.41
C ASN A 111 -2.05 -3.07 4.21
N PRO A 112 -3.33 -3.44 4.11
CA PRO A 112 -4.15 -3.06 2.97
C PRO A 112 -4.49 -1.56 3.05
N MET A 113 -4.27 -0.83 1.96
CA MET A 113 -4.39 0.63 1.89
C MET A 113 -5.54 1.07 0.96
N GLY A 114 -6.04 2.29 1.16
CA GLY A 114 -7.09 2.87 0.32
C GLY A 114 -8.48 2.29 0.58
N ILE A 115 -8.66 1.66 1.75
CA ILE A 115 -9.93 1.03 2.17
C ILE A 115 -10.57 1.80 3.32
N ARG A 116 -9.75 2.47 4.14
CA ARG A 116 -10.27 3.21 5.29
C ARG A 116 -11.11 4.36 4.75
N ASP A 117 -12.37 4.38 5.14
CA ASP A 117 -13.32 5.43 4.82
C ASP A 117 -13.84 5.97 6.14
N TRP A 118 -13.06 6.88 6.73
CA TRP A 118 -13.35 7.42 8.05
C TRP A 118 -14.68 8.19 8.09
N SER A 119 -15.17 8.65 6.93
CA SER A 119 -16.48 9.29 6.85
C SER A 119 -17.59 8.33 7.27
N LYS A 120 -17.47 7.02 6.99
CA LYS A 120 -18.48 6.00 7.39
C LYS A 120 -18.47 5.68 8.88
N SER A 121 -17.39 6.01 9.58
CA SER A 121 -17.28 5.82 11.04
C SER A 121 -17.73 7.04 11.84
N LEU A 122 -18.02 8.17 11.18
CA LEU A 122 -18.56 9.35 11.86
C LEU A 122 -20.07 9.14 12.12
N PRO A 123 -20.57 9.43 13.34
CA PRO A 123 -22.00 9.40 13.60
C PRO A 123 -22.76 10.33 12.64
N GLY A 124 -23.79 9.83 11.97
CA GLY A 124 -24.71 10.64 11.16
C GLY A 124 -24.41 10.72 9.65
N THR A 125 -23.39 10.02 9.15
CA THR A 125 -23.04 9.98 7.70
C THR A 125 -23.50 8.71 7.00
N GLY A 126 -24.40 7.94 7.62
CA GLY A 126 -25.11 6.86 6.94
C GLY A 126 -25.70 7.43 5.65
N ARG A 127 -25.29 6.88 4.50
CA ARG A 127 -26.02 7.14 3.25
C ARG A 127 -27.51 6.83 3.49
N PRO A 128 -28.44 7.57 2.85
CA PRO A 128 -29.84 7.19 2.85
C PRO A 128 -30.03 5.74 2.39
#